data_AF-A0A7Y2JQU5-F1
#
_entry.id   AF-A0A7Y2JQU5-F1
#
_cell.length_a   1.000
_cell.length_b   1.000
_cell.length_c   1.000
_cell.angle_alpha   90.00
_cell.angle_beta   90.00
_cell.angle_gamma   90.00
#
_symmetry.space_group_name_H-M   'P 1'
#
loop_
_entity.id
_entity.type
_entity.pdbx_description
1 polymer ?
#
loop_
_entity_poly.entity_id
_entity_poly.type
_entity_poly.pdbx_seq_one_letter_code
_entity_poly.pdbx_strand_id
1 'polypeptide(L)'
;MSSILDRLNQELEDLSKRAQAALDQGRLKIELMRIRRRQDNAARDLGLLVHRRERGDEVDSARVESLLSRLDEVEQEITKLEREIAAAKEEAVSVDEEPAPSDVPTGEAEVVEEPEVEPEKAED
;
A
#
# COMPACT_ATOMS: atom_id res chain seq x y z
N MET A 1 -27.29 -1.66 -28.82
CA MET A 1 -27.56 -2.68 -27.79
C MET A 1 -26.30 -3.51 -27.52
N SER A 2 -25.19 -2.88 -27.09
CA SER A 2 -23.93 -3.56 -26.70
C SER A 2 -23.33 -3.05 -25.38
N SER A 3 -23.97 -2.06 -24.74
CA SER A 3 -23.39 -1.30 -23.62
C SER A 3 -23.10 -2.13 -22.36
N ILE A 4 -23.80 -3.24 -22.15
CA ILE A 4 -23.60 -4.12 -20.97
C ILE A 4 -22.28 -4.90 -21.10
N LEU A 5 -21.97 -5.42 -22.30
CA LEU A 5 -20.71 -6.13 -22.54
C LEU A 5 -19.52 -5.16 -22.56
N ASP A 6 -19.71 -3.96 -23.12
CA ASP A 6 -18.67 -2.94 -23.18
C ASP A 6 -18.30 -2.45 -21.76
N ARG A 7 -19.30 -2.23 -20.90
CA ARG A 7 -19.09 -1.88 -19.49
C ARG A 7 -18.37 -2.98 -18.71
N LEU A 8 -18.74 -4.25 -18.93
CA LEU A 8 -18.07 -5.39 -18.28
C LEU A 8 -16.59 -5.47 -18.69
N ASN A 9 -16.28 -5.29 -19.97
CA ASN A 9 -14.91 -5.28 -20.45
C ASN A 9 -14.09 -4.14 -19.81
N GLN A 10 -14.69 -2.95 -19.67
CA GLN A 10 -14.04 -1.80 -19.05
C GLN A 10 -13.77 -2.03 -17.55
N GLU A 11 -14.75 -2.56 -16.81
CA GLU A 11 -14.60 -2.89 -15.39
C GLU A 11 -13.52 -3.98 -15.16
N LEU A 12 -13.42 -4.97 -16.07
CA LEU A 12 -12.37 -5.98 -16.03
C LEU A 12 -10.98 -5.40 -16.32
N GLU A 13 -10.87 -4.48 -17.27
CA GLU A 13 -9.61 -3.81 -17.59
C GLU A 13 -9.12 -2.95 -16.42
N ASP A 14 -10.02 -2.21 -15.78
CA ASP A 14 -9.71 -1.40 -14.59
C ASP A 14 -9.30 -2.28 -13.40
N LEU A 15 -10.01 -3.40 -13.18
CA LEU A 15 -9.64 -4.37 -12.16
C LEU A 15 -8.24 -4.95 -12.42
N SER A 16 -7.92 -5.28 -13.68
CA SER A 16 -6.61 -5.79 -14.06
C SER A 16 -5.50 -4.77 -13.78
N LYS A 17 -5.71 -3.50 -14.16
CA LYS A 17 -4.76 -2.41 -13.91
C LYS A 17 -4.54 -2.19 -12.41
N ARG A 18 -5.61 -2.15 -11.62
CA ARG A 18 -5.53 -2.02 -10.15
C ARG A 18 -4.82 -3.20 -9.50
N ALA A 19 -5.10 -4.43 -9.96
CA ALA A 19 -4.43 -5.63 -9.45
C ALA A 19 -2.92 -5.59 -9.75
N GLN A 20 -2.53 -5.16 -10.94
CA GLN A 20 -1.12 -5.01 -11.31
C GLN A 20 -0.42 -3.95 -10.45
N ALA A 21 -1.03 -2.78 -10.28
CA ALA A 21 -0.50 -1.71 -9.43
C ALA A 21 -0.31 -2.17 -7.97
N ALA A 22 -1.29 -2.88 -7.41
CA ALA A 22 -1.21 -3.43 -6.05
C ALA A 22 -0.10 -4.48 -5.91
N LEU A 23 0.09 -5.35 -6.91
CA LEU A 23 1.17 -6.33 -6.92
C LEU A 23 2.55 -5.66 -6.96
N ASP A 24 2.72 -4.64 -7.80
CA ASP A 24 4.00 -3.93 -7.92
C ASP A 24 4.33 -3.14 -6.65
N GLN A 25 3.35 -2.46 -6.05
CA GLN A 25 3.51 -1.85 -4.72
C GLN A 25 3.86 -2.90 -3.64
N GLY A 26 3.25 -4.08 -3.70
CA GLY A 26 3.56 -5.19 -2.80
C GLY A 26 5.00 -5.65 -2.91
N ARG A 27 5.52 -5.79 -4.14
CA ARG A 27 6.92 -6.14 -4.41
C ARG A 27 7.88 -5.11 -3.83
N LEU A 28 7.65 -3.83 -4.11
CA LEU A 28 8.49 -2.73 -3.60
C LEU A 28 8.53 -2.71 -2.07
N LYS A 29 7.39 -2.92 -1.39
CA LYS A 29 7.34 -2.99 0.08
C LYS A 29 8.11 -4.18 0.64
N ILE A 30 8.01 -5.36 0.01
CA ILE A 30 8.78 -6.55 0.42
C ILE A 30 10.28 -6.30 0.27
N GLU A 31 10.68 -5.65 -0.84
CA GLU A 31 12.06 -5.28 -1.06
C GLU A 31 12.57 -4.30 0.00
N LEU A 32 11.82 -3.22 0.27
CA LEU A 32 12.12 -2.27 1.34
C LEU A 32 12.31 -2.97 2.70
N MET A 33 11.42 -3.90 3.06
CA MET A 33 11.56 -4.68 4.30
C MET A 33 12.84 -5.51 4.32
N ARG A 34 13.21 -6.13 3.20
CA ARG A 34 14.47 -6.87 3.08
C ARG A 34 15.68 -5.96 3.26
N ILE A 35 15.66 -4.76 2.65
CA ILE A 35 16.75 -3.80 2.75
C ILE A 35 16.88 -3.26 4.18
N ARG A 36 15.77 -2.89 4.82
CA ARG A 36 15.77 -2.46 6.24
C ARG A 36 16.36 -3.52 7.18
N ARG A 37 16.05 -4.80 6.95
CA ARG A 37 16.69 -5.89 7.70
C ARG A 37 18.22 -5.92 7.50
N ARG A 38 18.73 -5.56 6.33
CA ARG A 38 20.19 -5.44 6.09
C ARG A 38 20.77 -4.26 6.88
N GLN A 39 20.06 -3.14 6.93
CA GLN A 39 20.42 -1.96 7.73
C GLN A 39 20.53 -2.34 9.21
N ASP A 40 19.48 -2.96 9.77
CA ASP A 40 19.43 -3.36 11.18
C ASP A 40 20.58 -4.28 11.58
N ASN A 41 20.90 -5.26 10.71
CA ASN A 41 21.99 -6.18 10.94
C ASN A 41 23.35 -5.46 10.94
N ALA A 42 23.60 -4.56 9.97
CA ALA A 42 24.84 -3.81 9.89
C ALA A 42 25.00 -2.85 11.08
N ALA A 43 23.92 -2.14 11.46
CA ALA A 43 23.90 -1.24 12.60
C ALA A 43 24.13 -2.00 13.92
N ARG A 44 23.51 -3.17 14.09
CA ARG A 44 23.74 -4.05 15.24
C ARG A 44 25.20 -4.49 15.34
N ASP A 45 25.76 -4.99 14.25
CA ASP A 45 27.15 -5.47 14.22
C ASP A 45 28.13 -4.33 14.54
N LEU A 46 27.91 -3.15 13.98
CA LEU A 46 28.70 -1.95 14.25
C LEU A 46 28.59 -1.53 15.73
N GLY A 47 27.37 -1.50 16.28
CA GLY A 47 27.14 -1.16 17.68
C GLY A 47 27.85 -2.11 18.65
N LEU A 48 27.90 -3.41 18.34
CA LEU A 48 28.64 -4.39 19.13
C LEU A 48 30.16 -4.18 19.05
N LEU A 49 30.69 -3.79 17.89
CA LEU A 49 32.11 -3.45 17.74
C LEU A 49 32.47 -2.19 18.51
N VAL A 50 31.65 -1.15 18.43
CA VAL A 50 31.83 0.08 19.22
C VAL A 50 31.80 -0.25 20.71
N HIS A 51 30.81 -1.02 21.18
CA HIS A 51 30.74 -1.44 22.57
C HIS A 51 32.03 -2.12 23.04
N ARG A 52 32.57 -3.08 22.27
CA ARG A 52 33.85 -3.75 22.59
C ARG A 52 35.02 -2.77 22.66
N ARG A 53 35.12 -1.86 21.68
CA ARG A 53 36.17 -0.83 21.67
C ARG A 53 36.12 0.04 22.93
N GLU A 54 34.94 0.49 23.34
CA GLU A 54 34.78 1.30 24.57
C GLU A 54 35.09 0.50 25.85
N ARG A 55 35.09 -0.84 25.79
CA ARG A 55 35.52 -1.73 26.88
C ARG A 55 37.05 -1.96 26.89
N GLY A 56 37.77 -1.43 25.92
CA GLY A 56 39.22 -1.58 25.77
C GLY A 56 39.62 -2.84 24.99
N ASP A 57 38.67 -3.55 24.37
CA ASP A 57 38.98 -4.68 23.51
C ASP A 57 39.55 -4.18 22.17
N GLU A 58 40.46 -4.96 21.60
CA GLU A 58 40.96 -4.71 20.25
C GLU A 58 39.86 -5.02 19.22
N VAL A 59 39.65 -4.08 18.30
CA VAL A 59 38.62 -4.16 17.26
C VAL A 59 39.27 -3.92 15.91
N ASP A 60 38.92 -4.74 14.94
CA ASP A 60 39.36 -4.59 13.56
C ASP A 60 38.75 -3.33 12.92
N SER A 61 39.59 -2.31 12.69
CA SER A 61 39.21 -1.05 12.05
C SER A 61 38.67 -1.25 10.63
N ALA A 62 39.22 -2.21 9.87
CA ALA A 62 38.74 -2.49 8.51
C ALA A 62 37.31 -3.05 8.54
N ARG A 63 36.98 -3.83 9.58
CA ARG A 63 35.61 -4.32 9.79
C ARG A 63 34.64 -3.17 10.13
N VAL A 64 35.07 -2.20 10.92
CA VAL A 64 34.27 -1.00 11.25
C VAL A 64 34.00 -0.18 9.98
N GLU A 65 35.04 0.12 9.21
CA GLU A 65 34.93 0.86 7.94
C GLU A 65 33.99 0.16 6.95
N SER A 66 34.13 -1.17 6.80
CA SER A 66 33.23 -1.96 5.95
C SER A 66 31.77 -1.89 6.38
N LEU A 67 31.48 -1.87 7.69
CA LEU A 67 30.10 -1.77 8.19
C LEU A 67 29.52 -0.37 7.99
N LEU A 68 30.35 0.68 8.14
CA LEU A 68 29.95 2.05 7.85
C LEU A 68 29.60 2.22 6.37
N SER A 69 30.49 1.81 5.45
CA SER A 69 30.20 1.86 4.01
C SER A 69 28.95 1.08 3.64
N ARG A 70 28.72 -0.07 4.27
CA ARG A 70 27.50 -0.87 4.04
C ARG A 70 26.24 -0.16 4.53
N LEU A 71 26.30 0.61 5.63
CA LEU A 71 25.18 1.41 6.08
C LEU A 71 24.87 2.52 5.07
N ASP A 72 25.89 3.21 4.56
CA ASP A 72 25.72 4.25 3.54
C ASP A 72 25.07 3.69 2.26
N GLU A 73 25.53 2.53 1.79
CA GLU A 73 24.95 1.84 0.62
C GLU A 73 23.47 1.50 0.85
N VAL A 74 23.15 0.91 2.01
CA VAL A 74 21.78 0.51 2.33
C VAL A 74 20.86 1.72 2.51
N GLU A 75 21.34 2.83 3.07
CA GLU A 75 20.57 4.07 3.19
C GLU A 75 20.23 4.68 1.83
N GLN A 76 21.15 4.64 0.88
CA GLN A 76 20.91 5.08 -0.49
C GLN A 76 19.85 4.19 -1.17
N GLU A 77 19.94 2.88 -1.01
CA GLU A 77 18.94 1.93 -1.52
C GLU A 77 17.55 2.16 -0.92
N ILE A 78 17.45 2.36 0.40
CA ILE A 78 16.19 2.66 1.10
C ILE A 78 15.60 3.94 0.54
N THR A 79 16.39 5.00 0.45
CA THR A 79 15.94 6.30 -0.05
C THR A 79 15.39 6.19 -1.48
N LYS A 80 16.05 5.38 -2.33
CA LYS A 80 15.59 5.12 -3.69
C LYS A 80 14.26 4.37 -3.70
N LEU A 81 14.15 3.26 -2.97
CA LEU A 81 12.93 2.45 -2.89
C LEU A 81 11.74 3.23 -2.31
N GLU A 82 11.98 4.07 -1.30
CA GLU A 82 10.93 4.91 -0.72
C GLU A 82 10.39 5.93 -1.73
N ARG A 83 11.25 6.48 -2.60
CA ARG A 83 10.80 7.34 -3.72
C ARG A 83 10.01 6.56 -4.76
N GLU A 84 10.44 5.36 -5.12
CA GLU A 84 9.72 4.49 -6.07
C GLU A 84 8.33 4.11 -5.52
N ILE A 85 8.23 3.78 -4.23
CA ILE A 85 6.95 3.52 -3.56
C ILE A 85 6.06 4.75 -3.56
N ALA A 86 6.61 5.94 -3.30
CA ALA A 86 5.85 7.19 -3.33
C ALA A 86 5.31 7.47 -4.75
N ALA A 87 6.15 7.36 -5.78
CA ALA A 87 5.74 7.53 -7.17
C ALA A 87 4.66 6.52 -7.59
N ALA A 88 4.84 5.23 -7.25
CA ALA A 88 3.85 4.20 -7.54
C ALA A 88 2.52 4.39 -6.78
N LYS A 89 2.53 5.14 -5.67
CA LYS A 89 1.32 5.52 -4.95
C LYS A 89 0.61 6.69 -5.63
N GLU A 90 1.35 7.68 -6.11
CA GLU A 90 0.78 8.81 -6.86
C GLU A 90 0.15 8.36 -8.18
N GLU A 91 0.80 7.45 -8.92
CA GLU A 91 0.25 6.87 -10.15
C GLU A 91 -1.02 6.04 -9.90
N ALA A 92 -1.12 5.34 -8.77
CA ALA A 92 -2.34 4.61 -8.43
C ALA A 92 -3.51 5.56 -8.10
N VAL A 93 -3.24 6.69 -7.42
CA VAL A 93 -4.28 7.67 -7.06
C VAL A 93 -4.83 8.39 -8.29
N SER A 94 -4.00 8.70 -9.29
CA SER A 94 -4.47 9.36 -10.52
C SER A 94 -5.39 8.46 -11.36
N VAL A 95 -5.25 7.14 -11.30
CA VAL A 95 -6.15 6.18 -11.97
C VAL A 95 -7.52 6.10 -11.27
N ASP A 96 -7.57 6.33 -9.96
CA ASP A 96 -8.83 6.31 -9.20
C ASP A 96 -9.62 7.63 -9.27
N GLU A 97 -9.05 8.71 -9.83
CA GLU A 97 -9.70 10.02 -9.96
C GLU A 97 -10.47 10.22 -11.29
N GLU A 98 -10.47 9.24 -12.19
CA GLU A 98 -11.34 9.25 -13.37
C GLU A 98 -12.81 9.10 -12.91
N PRO A 99 -13.66 10.13 -13.08
CA PRO A 99 -14.99 10.12 -12.49
C PRO A 99 -15.85 9.06 -13.17
N ALA A 100 -16.48 8.20 -12.37
CA ALA A 100 -17.56 7.35 -12.84
C ALA A 100 -18.60 8.23 -13.56
N PRO A 101 -19.06 7.87 -14.77
CA PRO A 101 -20.13 8.63 -15.42
C PRO A 101 -21.35 8.66 -14.49
N SER A 102 -21.70 9.88 -14.07
CA SER A 102 -22.75 10.20 -13.10
C SER A 102 -24.17 10.07 -13.70
N ASP A 103 -24.41 9.00 -14.46
CA ASP A 103 -25.72 8.69 -15.03
C ASP A 103 -26.13 7.25 -14.71
N VAL A 104 -26.27 6.96 -13.41
CA VAL A 104 -27.16 5.90 -12.96
C VAL A 104 -28.35 6.61 -12.31
N PRO A 105 -29.54 6.63 -12.94
CA PRO A 105 -30.74 7.02 -12.22
C PRO A 105 -30.90 6.00 -11.09
N THR A 106 -30.73 6.46 -9.86
CA THR A 106 -31.13 5.75 -8.65
C THR A 106 -32.59 5.37 -8.83
N GLY A 107 -32.84 4.11 -9.20
CA GLY A 107 -34.17 3.55 -9.22
C GLY A 107 -34.71 3.64 -7.81
N GLU A 108 -35.66 4.55 -7.61
CA GLU A 108 -36.55 4.52 -6.47
C GLU A 108 -37.09 3.10 -6.37
N ALA A 109 -36.70 2.39 -5.31
CA ALA A 109 -37.36 1.17 -4.92
C ALA A 109 -38.76 1.57 -4.46
N GLU A 110 -39.71 1.56 -5.40
CA GLU A 110 -41.14 1.57 -5.13
C GLU A 110 -41.46 0.30 -4.33
N VAL A 111 -41.49 0.42 -3.01
CA VAL A 111 -41.97 -0.62 -2.12
C VAL A 111 -43.49 -0.66 -2.27
N VAL A 112 -43.97 -1.58 -3.11
CA VAL A 112 -45.37 -2.00 -3.16
C VAL A 112 -45.53 -3.28 -2.35
N GLU A 113 -46.32 -3.21 -1.27
CA GLU A 113 -47.14 -4.30 -0.71
C GLU A 113 -48.03 -3.65 0.40
N GLU A 114 -49.29 -3.30 0.12
CA GLU A 114 -50.55 -4.09 0.24
C GLU A 114 -51.21 -4.01 1.65
N PRO A 115 -52.55 -4.23 1.80
CA PRO A 115 -53.43 -3.36 2.58
C PRO A 115 -54.02 -3.97 3.87
N GLU A 116 -54.71 -3.09 4.64
CA GLU A 116 -55.69 -3.36 5.72
C GLU A 116 -55.08 -3.87 7.06
N VAL A 117 -55.45 -3.41 8.26
CA VAL A 117 -56.79 -3.32 8.87
C VAL A 117 -56.79 -2.29 10.03
N GLU A 118 -57.87 -1.51 10.15
CA GLU A 118 -58.20 -0.67 11.32
C GLU A 118 -58.33 -1.49 12.62
N PRO A 119 -58.08 -0.86 13.79
CA PRO A 119 -59.15 -0.91 14.78
C PRO A 119 -59.38 0.43 15.47
N GLU A 120 -60.61 0.91 15.28
CA GLU A 120 -61.61 1.21 16.33
C GLU A 120 -61.16 1.99 17.58
N LYS A 121 -61.74 3.18 17.71
CA LYS A 121 -61.71 4.03 18.91
C LYS A 121 -62.31 3.31 20.12
N ALA A 122 -61.72 3.51 21.30
CA ALA A 122 -62.45 3.49 22.55
C ALA A 122 -62.01 4.69 23.41
N GLU A 123 -63.01 5.47 23.79
CA GLU A 123 -62.99 6.59 24.74
C GLU A 123 -62.71 6.11 26.17
N ASP A 124 -62.13 7.00 26.96
CA ASP A 124 -62.49 7.20 28.38
C ASP A 124 -62.26 8.68 28.74
#